data_AF-A0A814PK68-F1
#
_entry.id   AF-A0A814PK68-F1
#
_cell.length_a   1.000
_cell.length_b   1.000
_cell.length_c   1.000
_cell.angle_alpha   90.00
_cell.angle_beta   90.00
_cell.angle_gamma   90.00
#
_symmetry.space_group_name_H-M   'P 1'
#
loop_
_entity.id
_entity.type
_entity.pdbx_description
1 polymer ?
#
loop_
_entity_poly.entity_id
_entity_poly.type
_entity_poly.pdbx_seq_one_letter_code
_entity_poly.pdbx_strand_id
1 'polypeptide(L)'
;MDNIEKRLICPICLDYCKQAVECYKCINLFCKNCADSLTDKKCALCRESTEFHISNFARRAINELPVQCDYCSTSSTIGNLEAHLEKCKKKTITCQICDLKLTKSGFLDHISSNHLDKALHKAEIFNHILANKSIKTTESLNGALNGIHSIDTKINSKNKKKARLGETGKYYCGEQLDDFCSCCDGFCGTQSGCNCSGCMDLDIRFRLLPKGWLVNRDGFAARKSLQNGIIYCGRKNMIGVPGCDGYCGPNCGPNCSACQKLDEQVKRRYSKLV
;
A
#
# COMPACT_ATOMS: atom_id res chain seq x y z
N MET A 1 9.65 -23.68 -18.50
CA MET A 1 9.53 -23.28 -17.08
C MET A 1 10.70 -23.86 -16.35
N ASP A 2 11.56 -22.98 -15.83
CA ASP A 2 12.69 -23.38 -15.00
C ASP A 2 12.22 -24.16 -13.77
N ASN A 3 13.09 -25.02 -13.23
CA ASN A 3 12.82 -25.84 -12.04
C ASN A 3 12.42 -24.97 -10.82
N ILE A 4 12.81 -23.70 -10.82
CA ILE A 4 12.52 -22.73 -9.76
C ILE A 4 11.08 -22.20 -9.84
N GLU A 5 10.57 -21.87 -11.03
CA GLU A 5 9.22 -21.31 -11.20
C GLU A 5 8.14 -22.29 -10.73
N LYS A 6 8.34 -23.59 -10.97
CA LYS A 6 7.44 -24.65 -10.51
C LYS A 6 7.31 -24.71 -8.99
N ARG A 7 8.35 -24.31 -8.24
CA ARG A 7 8.31 -24.28 -6.77
C ARG A 7 7.47 -23.13 -6.21
N LEU A 8 7.11 -22.15 -7.04
CA LEU A 8 6.25 -21.01 -6.66
C LEU A 8 4.76 -21.30 -6.84
N ILE A 9 4.41 -22.45 -7.42
CA ILE A 9 3.03 -22.88 -7.67
C ILE A 9 2.49 -23.58 -6.42
N CYS A 10 1.27 -23.21 -6.02
CA CYS A 10 0.60 -23.86 -4.90
C CYS A 10 0.14 -25.26 -5.33
N PRO A 11 0.48 -26.33 -4.59
CA PRO A 11 0.10 -27.70 -4.94
C PRO A 11 -1.40 -27.98 -4.79
N ILE A 12 -2.15 -27.08 -4.14
CA ILE A 12 -3.60 -27.24 -3.91
C ILE A 12 -4.40 -26.63 -5.06
N CYS A 13 -4.15 -25.36 -5.40
CA CYS A 13 -4.90 -24.67 -6.45
C CYS A 13 -4.23 -24.67 -7.82
N LEU A 14 -3.00 -25.19 -7.92
CA LEU A 14 -2.21 -25.32 -9.15
C LEU A 14 -1.95 -23.98 -9.87
N ASP A 15 -1.96 -22.89 -9.12
CA ASP A 15 -1.70 -21.52 -9.57
C ASP A 15 -0.55 -20.94 -8.73
N TYR A 16 0.06 -19.84 -9.18
CA TYR A 16 1.09 -19.14 -8.40
C TYR A 16 0.57 -18.78 -7.00
N CYS A 17 1.40 -18.99 -5.98
CA CYS A 17 0.97 -18.83 -4.58
C CYS A 17 0.50 -17.40 -4.26
N LYS A 18 -0.81 -17.22 -4.08
CA LYS A 18 -1.42 -15.97 -3.63
C LYS A 18 -1.16 -15.78 -2.14
N GLN A 19 -0.51 -14.66 -1.79
CA GLN A 19 -0.06 -14.38 -0.43
C GLN A 19 0.76 -15.56 0.15
N ALA A 20 1.77 -16.02 -0.61
CA ALA A 20 2.54 -17.22 -0.31
C ALA A 20 2.91 -17.39 1.19
N VAL A 21 2.67 -18.59 1.69
CA VAL A 21 3.09 -19.10 2.99
C VAL A 21 3.89 -20.38 2.79
N GLU A 22 4.72 -20.73 3.74
CA GLU A 22 5.65 -21.84 3.67
C GLU A 22 5.37 -22.82 4.82
N CYS A 23 5.33 -24.11 4.49
CA CYS A 23 5.24 -25.17 5.48
C CYS A 23 6.55 -25.28 6.26
N TYR A 24 6.51 -25.13 7.59
CA TYR A 24 7.70 -25.19 8.43
C TYR A 24 8.45 -26.54 8.35
N LYS A 25 7.73 -27.65 8.08
CA LYS A 25 8.32 -29.00 8.06
C LYS A 25 8.98 -29.37 6.73
N CYS A 26 8.37 -29.01 5.60
CA CYS A 26 8.84 -29.44 4.27
C CYS A 26 9.21 -28.30 3.33
N ILE A 27 9.11 -27.04 3.77
CA ILE A 27 9.58 -25.85 3.03
C ILE A 27 8.84 -25.64 1.69
N ASN A 28 7.72 -26.32 1.49
CA ASN A 28 6.88 -26.13 0.31
C ASN A 28 5.94 -24.95 0.48
N LEU A 29 5.67 -24.27 -0.64
CA LEU A 29 4.85 -23.06 -0.69
C LEU A 29 3.37 -23.37 -0.94
N PHE A 30 2.52 -22.56 -0.32
CA PHE A 30 1.06 -22.62 -0.45
C PHE A 30 0.49 -21.20 -0.56
N CYS A 31 -0.68 -21.05 -1.19
CA CYS A 31 -1.49 -19.87 -0.98
C CYS A 31 -1.92 -19.78 0.49
N LYS A 32 -1.99 -18.59 1.07
CA LYS A 32 -2.46 -18.41 2.46
C LYS A 32 -3.83 -19.07 2.66
N ASN A 33 -4.80 -18.77 1.79
CA ASN A 33 -6.15 -19.31 1.90
C ASN A 33 -6.19 -20.84 1.72
N CYS A 34 -5.33 -21.40 0.85
CA CYS A 34 -5.26 -22.85 0.66
C CYS A 34 -4.67 -23.55 1.89
N ALA A 35 -3.65 -22.96 2.52
CA ALA A 35 -3.09 -23.48 3.77
C ALA A 35 -4.09 -23.37 4.94
N ASP A 36 -4.81 -22.25 5.04
CA ASP A 36 -5.83 -22.02 6.07
C ASP A 36 -7.02 -22.98 5.94
N SER A 37 -7.28 -23.51 4.74
CA SER A 37 -8.34 -24.48 4.48
C SER A 37 -7.98 -25.92 4.87
N LEU A 38 -6.72 -26.18 5.27
CA LEU A 38 -6.29 -27.52 5.66
C LEU A 38 -6.76 -27.85 7.09
N THR A 39 -7.53 -28.92 7.21
CA THR A 39 -7.98 -29.45 8.50
C THR A 39 -6.79 -29.92 9.34
N ASP A 40 -6.86 -29.71 10.66
CA ASP A 40 -5.85 -30.13 11.65
C ASP A 40 -4.42 -29.58 11.43
N LYS A 41 -4.27 -28.51 10.63
CA LYS A 41 -2.97 -27.91 10.27
C LYS A 41 -1.96 -28.92 9.71
N LYS A 42 -2.44 -29.97 9.05
CA LYS A 42 -1.57 -30.96 8.38
C LYS A 42 -1.21 -30.50 6.99
N CYS A 43 0.06 -30.60 6.63
CA CYS A 43 0.53 -30.24 5.30
C CYS A 43 -0.02 -31.19 4.23
N ALA A 44 -0.56 -30.67 3.12
CA ALA A 44 -1.08 -31.50 2.03
C ALA A 44 0.00 -32.35 1.31
N LEU A 45 1.28 -31.99 1.45
CA LEU A 45 2.39 -32.71 0.81
C LEU A 45 3.04 -33.72 1.75
N CYS A 46 3.56 -33.28 2.90
CA CYS A 46 4.25 -34.18 3.84
C CYS A 46 3.33 -34.83 4.88
N ARG A 47 2.05 -34.41 4.99
CA ARG A 47 1.03 -34.92 5.93
C ARG A 47 1.33 -34.72 7.42
N GLU A 48 2.49 -34.14 7.74
CA GLU A 48 2.88 -33.75 9.09
C GLU A 48 2.05 -32.57 9.61
N SER A 49 1.79 -32.57 10.92
CA SER A 49 1.24 -31.41 11.62
C SER A 49 2.28 -30.29 11.64
N THR A 50 1.89 -29.10 11.21
CA THR A 50 2.83 -27.99 10.98
C THR A 50 2.20 -26.63 11.16
N GLU A 51 3.04 -25.60 11.16
CA GLU A 51 2.63 -24.22 11.01
C GLU A 51 3.01 -23.71 9.63
N PHE A 52 2.22 -22.76 9.12
CA PHE A 52 2.49 -22.08 7.86
C PHE A 52 2.95 -20.66 8.14
N HIS A 53 4.17 -20.35 7.73
CA HIS A 53 4.80 -19.05 7.99
C HIS A 53 4.78 -18.19 6.74
N ILE A 54 4.67 -16.87 6.90
CA ILE A 54 4.62 -15.95 5.77
C ILE A 54 5.97 -15.95 5.03
N SER A 55 5.98 -16.35 3.76
CA SER A 55 7.17 -16.27 2.92
C SER A 55 7.17 -14.97 2.11
N ASN A 56 7.74 -13.92 2.70
CA ASN A 56 7.87 -12.63 2.01
C ASN A 56 8.77 -12.71 0.77
N PHE A 57 9.79 -13.56 0.81
CA PHE A 57 10.66 -13.83 -0.33
C PHE A 57 9.85 -14.40 -1.50
N ALA A 58 9.08 -15.48 -1.27
CA ALA A 58 8.25 -16.07 -2.31
C ALA A 58 7.20 -15.09 -2.85
N ARG A 59 6.55 -14.31 -1.97
CA ARG A 59 5.60 -13.26 -2.38
C ARG A 59 6.25 -12.24 -3.32
N ARG A 60 7.47 -11.79 -3.02
CA ARG A 60 8.22 -10.86 -3.88
C ARG A 60 8.59 -11.52 -5.21
N ALA A 61 9.16 -12.72 -5.16
CA ALA A 61 9.55 -13.45 -6.36
C ALA A 61 8.37 -13.64 -7.33
N ILE A 62 7.22 -14.08 -6.80
CA ILE A 62 5.98 -14.23 -7.58
C ILE A 62 5.52 -12.90 -8.15
N ASN A 63 5.53 -11.82 -7.37
CA ASN A 63 5.06 -10.51 -7.81
C ASN A 63 5.90 -9.89 -8.94
N GLU A 64 7.15 -10.30 -9.10
CA GLU A 64 8.04 -9.85 -10.18
C GLU A 64 7.91 -10.70 -11.45
N LEU A 65 7.22 -11.85 -11.40
CA LEU A 65 7.03 -12.69 -12.59
C LEU A 65 6.27 -11.93 -13.69
N PRO A 66 6.73 -12.01 -14.95
CA PRO A 66 6.09 -11.36 -16.06
C PRO A 66 4.74 -12.02 -16.36
N VAL A 67 3.74 -11.21 -16.67
CA VAL A 67 2.41 -11.66 -17.08
C VAL A 67 1.87 -10.73 -18.15
N GLN A 68 1.07 -11.27 -19.06
CA GLN A 68 0.33 -10.45 -20.03
C GLN A 68 -1.10 -10.24 -19.55
N CYS A 69 -1.61 -9.02 -19.72
CA CYS A 69 -3.01 -8.76 -19.46
C CYS A 69 -3.90 -9.49 -20.49
N ASP A 70 -4.83 -10.31 -20.03
CA ASP A 70 -5.74 -11.08 -20.89
C ASP A 70 -6.63 -10.20 -21.81
N TYR A 71 -6.82 -8.93 -21.46
CA TYR A 71 -7.71 -8.01 -22.20
C TYR A 71 -6.98 -7.15 -23.24
N CYS A 72 -5.72 -6.79 -22.98
CA CYS A 72 -4.99 -5.86 -23.83
C CYS A 72 -3.60 -6.34 -24.25
N SER A 73 -3.18 -7.51 -23.79
CA SER A 73 -1.88 -8.14 -24.07
C SER A 73 -0.66 -7.32 -23.64
N THR A 74 -0.87 -6.22 -22.90
CA THR A 74 0.22 -5.41 -22.34
C THR A 74 0.96 -6.24 -21.30
N SER A 75 2.29 -6.26 -21.41
CA SER A 75 3.16 -6.90 -20.42
C SER A 75 3.11 -6.14 -19.09
N SER A 76 3.00 -6.88 -18.00
CA SER A 76 3.06 -6.38 -16.63
C SER A 76 3.77 -7.42 -15.75
N THR A 77 3.70 -7.24 -14.44
CA THR A 77 4.09 -8.26 -13.48
C THR A 77 2.88 -8.69 -12.66
N ILE A 78 2.91 -9.89 -12.06
CA ILE A 78 1.79 -10.38 -11.23
C ILE A 78 1.42 -9.35 -10.14
N GLY A 79 2.41 -8.73 -9.49
CA GLY A 79 2.18 -7.73 -8.44
C GLY A 79 1.54 -6.43 -8.91
N ASN A 80 1.63 -6.08 -10.20
CA ASN A 80 1.08 -4.85 -10.78
C ASN A 80 -0.18 -5.09 -11.63
N LEU A 81 -0.56 -6.35 -11.86
CA LEU A 81 -1.66 -6.70 -12.75
C LEU A 81 -3.01 -6.14 -12.28
N GLU A 82 -3.28 -6.16 -10.97
CA GLU A 82 -4.54 -5.63 -10.42
C GLU A 82 -4.69 -4.12 -10.66
N ALA A 83 -3.66 -3.33 -10.34
CA ALA A 83 -3.61 -1.90 -10.62
C ALA A 83 -3.71 -1.59 -12.13
N HIS A 84 -3.15 -2.45 -12.98
CA HIS A 84 -3.34 -2.36 -14.42
C HIS A 84 -4.81 -2.59 -14.80
N LEU A 85 -5.46 -3.65 -14.30
CA LEU A 85 -6.85 -4.00 -14.61
C LEU A 85 -7.84 -2.91 -14.19
N GLU A 86 -7.55 -2.14 -13.14
CA GLU A 86 -8.33 -0.95 -12.77
C GLU A 86 -8.34 0.12 -13.87
N LYS A 87 -7.24 0.26 -14.60
CA LYS A 87 -7.06 1.29 -15.64
C LYS A 87 -7.16 0.75 -17.06
N CYS A 88 -7.21 -0.57 -17.24
CA CYS A 88 -7.20 -1.23 -18.53
C CYS A 88 -8.46 -0.89 -19.34
N LYS A 89 -8.31 -0.11 -20.41
CA LYS A 89 -9.41 0.34 -21.28
C LYS A 89 -10.17 -0.80 -21.95
N LYS A 90 -9.49 -1.92 -22.22
CA LYS A 90 -10.07 -3.11 -22.86
C LYS A 90 -10.70 -4.09 -21.86
N LYS A 91 -10.53 -3.89 -20.55
CA LYS A 91 -11.20 -4.72 -19.54
C LYS A 91 -12.70 -4.66 -19.76
N THR A 92 -13.33 -5.83 -19.82
CA THR A 92 -14.77 -5.92 -20.00
C THR A 92 -15.51 -5.64 -18.68
N ILE A 93 -16.57 -4.87 -18.75
CA ILE A 93 -17.50 -4.59 -17.65
C ILE A 93 -18.94 -4.87 -18.12
N THR A 94 -19.76 -5.36 -17.20
CA THR A 94 -21.16 -5.67 -17.46
C THR A 94 -22.04 -4.48 -17.09
N CYS A 95 -22.86 -4.02 -18.03
CA CYS A 95 -23.84 -2.98 -17.76
C CYS A 95 -24.90 -3.46 -16.76
N GLN A 96 -25.07 -2.75 -15.66
CA GLN A 96 -26.03 -3.11 -14.60
C GLN A 96 -27.48 -2.73 -14.93
N ILE A 97 -27.75 -2.26 -16.15
CA ILE A 97 -29.09 -1.85 -16.60
C ILE A 97 -29.65 -2.83 -17.64
N CYS A 98 -28.77 -3.42 -18.46
CA CYS A 98 -29.16 -4.30 -19.57
C CYS A 98 -28.27 -5.55 -19.71
N ASP A 99 -27.34 -5.80 -18.77
CA ASP A 99 -26.41 -6.93 -18.73
C ASP A 99 -25.45 -7.08 -19.93
N LEU A 100 -25.39 -6.07 -20.81
CA LEU A 100 -24.48 -6.07 -21.94
C LEU A 100 -23.02 -5.99 -21.46
N LYS A 101 -22.18 -6.91 -21.94
CA LYS A 101 -20.72 -6.91 -21.70
C LYS A 101 -20.04 -5.97 -22.69
N LEU A 102 -19.36 -4.96 -22.17
CA LEU A 102 -18.72 -3.90 -22.94
C LEU A 102 -17.29 -3.71 -22.47
N THR A 103 -16.42 -3.14 -23.30
CA THR A 103 -15.11 -2.67 -22.82
C THR A 103 -15.28 -1.42 -21.97
N LYS A 104 -14.36 -1.16 -21.02
CA LYS A 104 -14.38 0.09 -20.24
C LYS A 104 -14.42 1.34 -21.11
N SER A 105 -13.75 1.34 -22.26
CA SER A 105 -13.81 2.48 -23.19
C SER A 105 -15.18 2.68 -23.82
N GLY A 106 -15.88 1.59 -24.20
CA GLY A 106 -17.20 1.68 -24.84
C GLY A 106 -18.36 1.82 -23.86
N PHE A 107 -18.11 1.71 -22.55
CA PHE A 107 -19.16 1.75 -21.55
C PHE A 107 -19.81 3.12 -21.40
N LEU A 108 -19.03 4.21 -21.43
CA LEU A 108 -19.59 5.56 -21.32
C LEU A 108 -20.50 5.88 -22.51
N ASP A 109 -20.06 5.54 -23.72
CA ASP A 109 -20.84 5.73 -24.95
C ASP A 109 -22.13 4.90 -24.93
N HIS A 110 -22.07 3.67 -24.40
CA HIS A 110 -23.25 2.83 -24.24
C HIS A 110 -24.26 3.43 -23.26
N ILE A 111 -23.80 3.92 -22.10
CA ILE A 111 -24.68 4.52 -21.09
C ILE A 111 -25.31 5.81 -21.63
N SER A 112 -24.53 6.68 -22.28
CA SER A 112 -25.02 7.96 -22.82
C SER A 112 -26.05 7.77 -23.95
N SER A 113 -25.88 6.75 -24.79
CA SER A 113 -26.78 6.50 -25.93
C SER A 113 -28.03 5.69 -25.58
N ASN A 114 -27.96 4.75 -24.62
CA ASN A 114 -29.05 3.79 -24.37
C ASN A 114 -29.73 3.95 -23.01
N HIS A 115 -29.06 4.57 -22.03
CA HIS A 115 -29.49 4.56 -20.64
C HIS A 115 -29.37 5.91 -19.94
N LEU A 116 -29.27 7.02 -20.68
CA LEU A 116 -29.05 8.36 -20.12
C LEU A 116 -30.08 8.72 -19.05
N ASP A 117 -31.37 8.56 -19.34
CA ASP A 117 -32.45 8.89 -18.40
C ASP A 117 -32.38 8.04 -17.12
N LYS A 118 -32.13 6.73 -17.26
CA LYS A 118 -32.00 5.81 -16.12
C LYS A 118 -30.75 6.10 -15.29
N ALA A 119 -29.67 6.57 -15.93
CA ALA A 119 -28.43 6.97 -15.27
C ALA A 119 -28.60 8.28 -14.50
N LEU A 120 -29.25 9.29 -15.09
CA LEU A 120 -29.58 10.55 -14.44
C LEU A 120 -30.50 10.33 -13.23
N HIS A 121 -31.54 9.53 -13.38
CA HIS A 121 -32.45 9.20 -12.28
C HIS A 121 -31.73 8.49 -11.11
N LYS A 122 -30.82 7.55 -11.40
CA LYS A 122 -29.99 6.93 -10.36
C LYS A 122 -29.04 7.94 -9.69
N ALA A 123 -28.48 8.89 -10.45
CA ALA A 123 -27.60 9.93 -9.91
C ALA A 123 -28.37 10.90 -8.99
N GLU A 124 -29.59 11.30 -9.36
CA GLU A 124 -30.47 12.12 -8.54
C GLU A 124 -30.85 11.41 -7.22
N ILE A 125 -31.26 10.14 -7.30
CA ILE A 125 -31.53 9.32 -6.11
C ILE A 125 -30.28 9.23 -5.22
N PHE A 126 -29.11 8.98 -5.82
CA PHE A 126 -27.85 8.92 -5.08
C PHE A 126 -27.54 10.24 -4.38
N ASN A 127 -27.72 11.37 -5.06
CA ASN A 127 -27.53 12.71 -4.49
C ASN A 127 -28.53 13.00 -3.36
N HIS A 128 -29.79 12.59 -3.50
CA HIS A 128 -30.79 12.70 -2.44
C HIS A 128 -30.45 11.82 -1.22
N ILE A 129 -29.95 10.59 -1.43
CA ILE A 129 -29.48 9.72 -0.35
C ILE A 129 -28.27 10.34 0.36
N LEU A 130 -27.33 10.93 -0.39
CA LEU A 130 -26.19 11.63 0.19
C LEU A 130 -26.60 12.89 0.97
N ALA A 131 -27.59 13.64 0.47
CA ALA A 131 -28.10 14.84 1.14
C ALA A 131 -28.88 14.50 2.42
N ASN A 132 -29.61 13.39 2.44
CA ASN A 132 -30.47 12.98 3.57
C ASN A 132 -29.75 12.10 4.60
N LYS A 133 -28.63 11.47 4.24
CA LYS A 133 -27.75 10.89 5.23
C LYS A 133 -26.99 12.01 5.93
N SER A 134 -27.35 12.32 7.17
CA SER A 134 -26.50 13.05 8.12
C SER A 134 -25.22 12.26 8.46
N ILE A 135 -24.47 11.83 7.44
CA ILE A 135 -23.11 11.35 7.63
C ILE A 135 -22.24 12.60 7.72
N LYS A 136 -21.55 12.74 8.84
CA LYS A 136 -20.41 13.65 9.02
C LYS A 136 -19.24 13.22 8.10
N THR A 137 -19.42 13.33 6.78
CA THR A 137 -18.37 13.09 5.78
C THR A 137 -18.28 14.30 4.87
N THR A 138 -17.65 15.35 5.37
CA THR A 138 -17.12 16.45 4.55
C THR A 138 -15.66 16.26 4.18
N GLU A 139 -15.09 15.04 4.21
CA GLU A 139 -13.67 14.81 3.88
C GLU A 139 -13.37 13.66 2.89
N SER A 140 -14.29 13.22 2.02
CA SER A 140 -13.95 12.05 1.16
C SER A 140 -14.53 11.98 -0.27
N LEU A 141 -14.64 13.10 -0.98
CA LEU A 141 -14.93 13.06 -2.43
C LEU A 141 -14.03 13.92 -3.34
N ASN A 142 -13.04 14.65 -2.79
CA ASN A 142 -12.07 15.40 -3.61
C ASN A 142 -10.84 14.58 -4.05
N GLY A 143 -10.82 13.26 -3.81
CA GLY A 143 -9.66 12.41 -4.09
C GLY A 143 -9.51 11.91 -5.54
N ALA A 144 -10.35 12.35 -6.49
CA ALA A 144 -10.37 11.78 -7.84
C ALA A 144 -10.18 12.78 -8.99
N LEU A 145 -10.00 14.07 -8.73
CA LEU A 145 -9.73 15.07 -9.77
C LEU A 145 -8.66 16.05 -9.29
N ASN A 146 -7.62 16.20 -10.12
CA ASN A 146 -6.59 17.24 -10.11
C ASN A 146 -5.29 16.92 -9.37
N GLY A 147 -4.32 16.44 -10.16
CA GLY A 147 -2.96 16.95 -10.02
C GLY A 147 -2.96 18.48 -10.14
N ILE A 148 -1.94 19.10 -9.52
CA ILE A 148 -1.73 20.53 -9.27
C ILE A 148 -2.23 20.97 -7.88
N HIS A 149 -1.34 20.80 -6.90
CA HIS A 149 -1.10 21.69 -5.75
C HIS A 149 -2.25 22.65 -5.33
N SER A 150 -3.33 22.12 -4.75
CA SER A 150 -4.09 22.89 -3.77
C SER A 150 -3.49 22.61 -2.38
N ILE A 151 -3.09 23.67 -1.68
CA ILE A 151 -2.40 23.65 -0.39
C ILE A 151 -3.35 23.08 0.68
N ASP A 152 -3.49 21.76 0.78
CA ASP A 152 -4.23 21.14 1.88
C ASP A 152 -3.45 21.41 3.17
N THR A 153 -4.03 22.26 4.02
CA THR A 153 -3.48 22.59 5.33
C THR A 153 -4.28 21.93 6.42
N LYS A 154 -3.58 21.29 7.36
CA LYS A 154 -4.20 20.74 8.57
C LYS A 154 -3.68 21.46 9.80
N ILE A 155 -4.49 21.53 10.84
CA ILE A 155 -4.07 22.15 12.10
C ILE A 155 -3.26 21.14 12.89
N ASN A 156 -1.99 21.47 13.16
CA ASN A 156 -1.14 20.68 14.03
C ASN A 156 -1.69 20.76 15.46
N SER A 157 -2.07 19.60 16.00
CA SER A 157 -2.73 19.49 17.30
C SER A 157 -1.86 19.99 18.47
N LYS A 158 -0.53 19.97 18.30
CA LYS A 158 0.46 20.31 19.33
C LYS A 158 0.72 21.81 19.43
N ASN A 159 1.04 22.47 18.32
CA ASN A 159 1.39 23.90 18.32
C ASN A 159 0.26 24.80 17.79
N LYS A 160 -0.87 24.23 17.37
CA LYS A 160 -2.04 24.92 16.80
C LYS A 160 -1.76 25.70 15.51
N LYS A 161 -0.62 25.46 14.87
CA LYS A 161 -0.24 26.11 13.61
C LYS A 161 -0.72 25.30 12.41
N LYS A 162 -0.89 25.98 11.27
CA LYS A 162 -1.23 25.35 10.00
C LYS A 162 -0.01 24.57 9.48
N ALA A 163 -0.16 23.26 9.31
CA ALA A 163 0.81 22.42 8.64
C ALA A 163 0.42 22.24 7.17
N ARG A 164 1.41 22.32 6.27
CA ARG A 164 1.25 22.16 4.81
C ARG A 164 1.88 20.85 4.35
N LEU A 165 1.32 20.23 3.33
CA LEU A 165 1.97 19.12 2.63
C LEU A 165 3.20 19.62 1.86
N GLY A 166 4.35 19.00 2.11
CA GLY A 166 5.57 19.15 1.33
C GLY A 166 5.60 18.23 0.10
N GLU A 167 6.66 18.32 -0.70
CA GLU A 167 6.84 17.52 -1.93
C GLU A 167 6.87 16.01 -1.68
N THR A 168 7.36 15.59 -0.52
CA THR A 168 7.34 14.18 -0.08
C THR A 168 5.96 13.71 0.38
N GLY A 169 4.95 14.58 0.36
CA GLY A 169 3.61 14.31 0.89
C GLY A 169 3.56 14.24 2.42
N LYS A 170 4.55 14.81 3.12
CA LYS A 170 4.53 14.94 4.58
C LYS A 170 4.01 16.30 5.02
N TYR A 171 3.38 16.37 6.18
CA TYR A 171 2.98 17.63 6.78
C TYR A 171 4.15 18.35 7.47
N TYR A 172 4.21 19.67 7.31
CA TYR A 172 5.22 20.55 7.91
C TYR A 172 4.58 21.85 8.39
N CYS A 173 4.87 22.26 9.63
CA CYS A 173 4.28 23.47 10.21
C CYS A 173 5.23 24.68 10.23
N GLY A 174 6.50 24.51 9.87
CA GLY A 174 7.52 25.57 9.90
C GLY A 174 8.04 25.93 11.29
N GLU A 175 7.43 25.42 12.35
CA GLU A 175 7.82 25.72 13.73
C GLU A 175 9.03 24.89 14.20
N GLN A 176 9.62 25.30 15.33
CA GLN A 176 10.71 24.57 15.96
C GLN A 176 10.33 23.11 16.27
N LEU A 177 11.27 22.19 16.06
CA LEU A 177 11.09 20.77 16.37
C LEU A 177 10.99 20.53 17.87
N ASP A 178 10.37 19.41 18.24
CA ASP A 178 10.11 19.07 19.65
C ASP A 178 11.38 18.70 20.42
N ASP A 179 12.47 18.41 19.69
CA ASP A 179 13.78 18.08 20.22
C ASP A 179 14.82 18.39 19.15
N PHE A 180 16.05 18.64 19.60
CA PHE A 180 17.23 18.87 18.78
C PHE A 180 17.39 17.76 17.72
N CYS A 181 17.54 18.15 16.45
CA CYS A 181 18.06 17.22 15.43
C CYS A 181 19.46 17.67 15.02
N SER A 182 20.40 16.74 15.04
CA SER A 182 21.70 16.91 14.37
C SER A 182 21.60 16.87 12.84
N CYS A 183 20.41 16.59 12.31
CA CYS A 183 20.18 16.32 10.90
C CYS A 183 19.57 17.50 10.11
N CYS A 184 19.14 18.56 10.80
CA CYS A 184 18.41 19.67 10.23
C CYS A 184 18.66 20.97 11.01
N ASP A 185 18.13 22.08 10.49
CA ASP A 185 18.17 23.42 11.11
C ASP A 185 17.36 23.56 12.42
N GLY A 186 16.63 22.51 12.81
CA GLY A 186 15.82 22.49 14.02
C GLY A 186 14.37 22.94 13.79
N PHE A 187 13.97 23.18 12.53
CA PHE A 187 12.61 23.58 12.16
C PHE A 187 11.88 22.47 11.40
N CYS A 188 10.56 22.49 11.49
CA CYS A 188 9.67 21.54 10.84
C CYS A 188 9.43 21.93 9.38
N GLY A 189 10.28 21.49 8.44
CA GLY A 189 10.21 21.91 7.03
C GLY A 189 10.85 20.95 6.02
N THR A 190 10.70 21.23 4.72
CA THR A 190 11.13 20.33 3.62
C THR A 190 12.59 20.50 3.18
N GLN A 191 13.16 21.71 3.30
CA GLN A 191 14.48 22.02 2.73
C GLN A 191 15.65 21.40 3.52
N SER A 192 15.35 20.91 4.73
CA SER A 192 16.32 20.28 5.64
C SER A 192 15.64 19.61 6.84
N GLY A 193 14.36 19.92 7.11
CA GLY A 193 13.68 19.60 8.36
C GLY A 193 13.07 18.21 8.48
N CYS A 194 13.11 17.70 9.71
CA CYS A 194 12.21 16.63 10.11
C CYS A 194 10.77 17.17 10.19
N ASN A 195 9.79 16.28 10.24
CA ASN A 195 8.50 16.68 10.79
C ASN A 195 8.58 16.75 12.33
N CYS A 196 7.83 17.65 12.98
CA CYS A 196 7.62 17.55 14.42
C CYS A 196 6.63 16.41 14.72
N SER A 197 6.50 16.02 16.00
CA SER A 197 5.63 14.94 16.45
C SER A 197 4.16 15.23 16.13
N GLY A 198 3.74 16.50 16.20
CA GLY A 198 2.39 16.91 15.81
C GLY A 198 2.14 16.77 14.31
N CYS A 199 3.14 17.07 13.47
CA CYS A 199 3.03 16.84 12.03
C CYS A 199 3.15 15.36 11.65
N MET A 200 3.89 14.56 12.42
CA MET A 200 3.88 13.10 12.27
C MET A 200 2.52 12.50 12.59
N ASP A 201 1.84 12.98 13.64
CA ASP A 201 0.47 12.57 13.94
C ASP A 201 -0.50 12.88 12.79
N LEU A 202 -0.33 14.05 12.14
CA LEU A 202 -1.08 14.38 10.92
C LEU A 202 -0.79 13.37 9.80
N ASP A 203 0.50 13.05 9.56
CA ASP A 203 0.88 12.07 8.55
C ASP A 203 0.21 10.71 8.81
N ILE A 204 0.26 10.20 10.05
CA ILE A 204 -0.33 8.91 10.44
C ILE A 204 -1.85 8.95 10.23
N ARG A 205 -2.51 9.99 10.75
CA ARG A 205 -3.97 10.11 10.76
C ARG A 205 -4.54 10.25 9.36
N PHE A 206 -4.01 11.18 8.56
CA PHE A 206 -4.57 11.46 7.24
C PHE A 206 -4.16 10.45 6.16
N ARG A 207 -3.14 9.63 6.43
CA ARG A 207 -2.83 8.44 5.62
C ARG A 207 -3.50 7.17 6.14
N LEU A 208 -4.30 7.26 7.20
CA LEU A 208 -4.98 6.14 7.85
C LEU A 208 -4.03 4.98 8.19
N LEU A 209 -2.82 5.31 8.66
CA LEU A 209 -1.82 4.30 8.96
C LEU A 209 -2.19 3.53 10.25
N PRO A 210 -1.97 2.20 10.29
CA PRO A 210 -2.20 1.42 11.51
C PRO A 210 -1.30 1.86 12.66
N LYS A 211 -1.66 1.49 13.89
CA LYS A 211 -0.83 1.74 15.08
C LYS A 211 0.60 1.20 14.88
N GLY A 212 1.60 1.98 15.28
CA GLY A 212 3.02 1.62 15.16
C GLY A 212 3.65 1.90 13.78
N TRP A 213 2.87 2.45 12.84
CA TRP A 213 3.38 2.95 11.56
C TRP A 213 3.68 4.45 11.64
N LEU A 214 4.74 4.86 10.95
CA LEU A 214 5.23 6.22 10.83
C LEU A 214 5.54 6.54 9.36
N VAL A 215 5.96 7.77 9.07
CA VAL A 215 6.34 8.19 7.71
C VAL A 215 7.78 8.70 7.71
N ASN A 216 8.68 8.04 6.98
CA ASN A 216 10.10 8.40 6.90
C ASN A 216 10.31 9.73 6.15
N ARG A 217 11.55 10.27 6.13
CA ARG A 217 11.84 11.58 5.49
C ARG A 217 11.49 11.68 4.01
N ASP A 218 11.49 10.55 3.30
CA ASP A 218 11.14 10.49 1.88
C ASP A 218 9.62 10.46 1.65
N GLY A 219 8.81 10.43 2.72
CA GLY A 219 7.35 10.42 2.61
C GLY A 219 6.72 9.04 2.55
N PHE A 220 7.46 7.98 2.88
CA PHE A 220 6.96 6.61 2.79
C PHE A 220 6.60 6.04 4.16
N ALA A 221 5.49 5.31 4.20
CA ALA A 221 5.07 4.57 5.37
C ALA A 221 6.15 3.55 5.76
N ALA A 222 6.49 3.52 7.04
CA ALA A 222 7.50 2.65 7.61
C ALA A 222 7.05 2.19 8.99
N ARG A 223 7.52 1.02 9.42
CA ARG A 223 7.18 0.46 10.72
C ARG A 223 8.38 -0.18 11.38
N LYS A 224 8.33 -0.23 12.71
CA LYS A 224 9.32 -0.94 13.51
C LYS A 224 9.13 -2.45 13.34
N SER A 225 10.20 -3.16 13.01
CA SER A 225 10.21 -4.62 12.94
C SER A 225 10.11 -5.21 14.34
N LEU A 226 9.23 -6.20 14.50
CA LEU A 226 9.11 -6.96 15.76
C LEU A 226 10.33 -7.87 16.01
N GLN A 227 11.08 -8.23 14.95
CA GLN A 227 12.20 -9.17 15.05
C GLN A 227 13.46 -8.52 15.66
N ASN A 228 13.76 -7.29 15.28
CA ASN A 228 15.02 -6.62 15.63
C ASN A 228 14.85 -5.17 16.08
N GLY A 229 13.63 -4.65 16.12
CA GLY A 229 13.35 -3.28 16.56
C GLY A 229 13.79 -2.18 15.59
N ILE A 230 14.21 -2.51 14.37
CA ILE A 230 14.65 -1.56 13.33
C ILE A 230 13.46 -1.15 12.45
N ILE A 231 13.42 0.11 12.00
CA ILE A 231 12.36 0.61 11.13
C ILE A 231 12.65 0.33 9.65
N TYR A 232 11.63 -0.13 8.92
CA TYR A 232 11.71 -0.44 7.50
C TYR A 232 10.50 0.09 6.74
N CYS A 233 10.71 0.55 5.49
CA CYS A 233 9.64 1.00 4.58
C CYS A 233 9.27 -0.04 3.52
N GLY A 234 10.02 -1.14 3.38
CA GLY A 234 9.71 -2.21 2.43
C GLY A 234 9.91 -1.88 0.95
N ARG A 235 10.46 -0.70 0.62
CA ARG A 235 10.70 -0.27 -0.78
C ARG A 235 11.94 -0.93 -1.38
N LYS A 236 11.94 -1.09 -2.71
CA LYS A 236 13.08 -1.53 -3.53
C LYS A 236 14.05 -0.38 -3.79
N ASN A 237 14.71 0.10 -2.74
CA ASN A 237 15.59 1.27 -2.79
C ASN A 237 17.01 1.00 -2.27
N MET A 238 17.40 -0.28 -2.17
CA MET A 238 18.71 -0.74 -1.72
C MET A 238 19.47 -1.45 -2.87
N ILE A 239 19.19 -1.06 -4.12
CA ILE A 239 19.83 -1.64 -5.31
C ILE A 239 21.34 -1.36 -5.23
N GLY A 240 22.15 -2.41 -5.41
CA GLY A 240 23.61 -2.31 -5.37
C GLY A 240 24.25 -2.48 -3.99
N VAL A 241 23.47 -2.67 -2.93
CA VAL A 241 24.02 -3.00 -1.60
C VAL A 241 24.43 -4.48 -1.57
N PRO A 242 25.70 -4.83 -1.29
CA PRO A 242 26.14 -6.22 -1.25
C PRO A 242 25.38 -7.04 -0.20
N GLY A 243 24.97 -8.27 -0.56
CA GLY A 243 24.22 -9.16 0.33
C GLY A 243 22.79 -8.70 0.62
N CYS A 244 22.29 -7.69 -0.10
CA CYS A 244 20.92 -7.19 0.02
C CYS A 244 20.05 -7.67 -1.15
N ASP A 245 18.77 -7.98 -0.89
CA ASP A 245 17.79 -8.30 -1.94
C ASP A 245 17.26 -7.07 -2.70
N GLY A 246 17.84 -5.89 -2.44
CA GLY A 246 17.45 -4.61 -3.01
C GLY A 246 16.33 -3.89 -2.26
N TYR A 247 15.79 -4.47 -1.18
CA TYR A 247 14.70 -3.86 -0.41
C TYR A 247 15.14 -3.38 0.97
N CYS A 248 14.49 -2.31 1.44
CA CYS A 248 14.57 -1.87 2.83
C CYS A 248 13.68 -2.79 3.70
N GLY A 249 14.23 -3.86 4.28
CA GLY A 249 13.46 -4.81 5.08
C GLY A 249 14.29 -5.92 5.73
N PRO A 250 13.83 -6.52 6.85
CA PRO A 250 14.60 -7.46 7.65
C PRO A 250 14.91 -8.81 6.96
N ASN A 251 14.26 -9.11 5.83
CA ASN A 251 14.47 -10.33 5.06
C ASN A 251 15.61 -10.12 4.06
N CYS A 252 16.85 -10.04 4.54
CA CYS A 252 18.06 -9.85 3.73
C CYS A 252 18.26 -8.42 3.17
N GLY A 253 17.89 -7.36 3.89
CA GLY A 253 18.26 -5.99 3.52
C GLY A 253 18.43 -5.05 4.74
N PRO A 254 19.39 -4.10 4.71
CA PRO A 254 19.45 -3.06 5.73
C PRO A 254 18.26 -2.11 5.58
N ASN A 255 17.98 -1.30 6.60
CA ASN A 255 17.06 -0.19 6.44
C ASN A 255 17.72 0.90 5.58
N CYS A 256 16.94 1.53 4.71
CA CYS A 256 17.43 2.63 3.87
C CYS A 256 17.77 3.88 4.70
N SER A 257 18.57 4.79 4.14
CA SER A 257 18.99 6.03 4.82
C SER A 257 17.82 6.82 5.42
N ALA A 258 16.67 6.87 4.73
CA ALA A 258 15.47 7.50 5.24
C ALA A 258 14.88 6.81 6.48
N CYS A 259 14.90 5.48 6.52
CA CYS A 259 14.44 4.69 7.66
C CYS A 259 15.44 4.69 8.82
N GLN A 260 16.75 4.74 8.54
CA GLN A 260 17.79 4.93 9.57
C GLN A 260 17.59 6.25 10.31
N LYS A 261 17.30 7.33 9.58
CA LYS A 261 16.93 8.61 10.20
C LYS A 261 15.65 8.55 11.01
N LEU A 262 14.67 7.77 10.55
CA LEU A 262 13.46 7.57 11.33
C LEU A 262 13.72 6.79 12.63
N ASP A 263 14.64 5.82 12.64
CA ASP A 263 15.04 5.11 13.87
C ASP A 263 15.62 6.06 14.93
N GLU A 264 16.50 6.98 14.51
CA GLU A 264 17.04 8.03 15.39
C GLU A 264 15.91 8.93 15.95
N GLN A 265 14.99 9.34 15.07
CA GLN A 265 13.88 10.23 15.42
C GLN A 265 12.85 9.56 16.34
N VAL A 266 12.62 8.25 16.22
CA VAL A 266 11.68 7.54 17.11
C VAL A 266 12.16 7.51 18.55
N LYS A 267 13.46 7.28 18.76
CA LYS A 267 14.04 7.23 20.12
C LYS A 267 13.87 8.56 20.87
N ARG A 268 13.85 9.66 20.12
CA ARG A 268 13.88 11.02 20.67
C ARG A 268 12.53 11.74 20.62
N ARG A 269 11.93 11.79 19.43
CA ARG A 269 10.80 12.66 19.09
C ARG A 269 9.46 11.92 18.99
N TYR A 270 9.46 10.70 18.48
CA TYR A 270 8.21 9.96 18.19
C TYR A 270 7.94 8.80 19.14
N SER A 271 8.64 8.69 20.26
CA SER A 271 8.51 7.56 21.19
C SER A 271 7.08 7.32 21.68
N LYS A 272 6.25 8.38 21.74
CA LYS A 272 4.83 8.30 22.14
C LYS A 272 3.88 7.87 21.00
N LEU A 273 4.36 7.79 19.77
CA LEU A 273 3.57 7.45 18.57
C LEU A 273 3.74 6.00 18.11
N VAL A 274 4.68 5.26 18.71
CA VAL A 274 5.04 3.88 18.33
C VAL A 274 4.65 2.90 19.42
#